data_AF-A0A850QUG3-F1
#
_entry.id   AF-A0A850QUG3-F1
#
_cell.length_a   1.000
_cell.length_b   1.000
_cell.length_c   1.000
_cell.angle_alpha   90.00
_cell.angle_beta   90.00
_cell.angle_gamma   90.00
#
_symmetry.space_group_name_H-M   'P 1'
#
loop_
_entity.id
_entity.type
_entity.pdbx_description
1 polymer ?
#
loop_
_entity_poly.entity_id
_entity_poly.type
_entity_poly.pdbx_seq_one_letter_code
_entity_poly.pdbx_strand_id
1 'polypeptide(L)' 'MDKIEVRGARTHNLKNINLTIPRDKLIVITGLSGSGKSSLAFDTL' A
#
# COMPACT_ATOMS: atom_id res chain seq x y z
N MET A 1 16.73 3.09 -10.23
CA MET A 1 16.28 2.33 -9.05
C MET A 1 14.84 1.95 -9.29
N ASP A 2 14.54 0.65 -9.30
CA ASP A 2 13.19 0.17 -9.58
C ASP A 2 12.24 0.43 -8.40
N LYS A 3 10.98 0.70 -8.72
CA LYS A 3 9.93 1.05 -7.77
C LYS A 3 8.58 0.52 -8.23
N ILE A 4 7.69 0.26 -7.27
CA ILE A 4 6.28 -0.01 -7.48
C ILE A 4 5.54 1.30 -7.23
N GLU A 5 4.72 1.74 -8.19
CA GLU A 5 3.88 2.91 -8.03
C GLU A 5 2.41 2.49 -7.94
N VAL A 6 1.79 2.81 -6.80
CA VAL A 6 0.35 2.65 -6.60
C VAL A 6 -0.28 4.03 -6.76
N ARG A 7 -1.24 4.15 -7.69
CA ARG A 7 -1.96 5.40 -7.95
C ARG A 7 -3.46 5.18 -7.77
N GLY A 8 -4.06 6.00 -6.92
CA GLY A 8 -5.50 6.01 -6.68
C GLY A 8 -6.07 4.74 -6.06
N ALA A 9 -5.34 4.07 -5.16
CA ALA A 9 -5.83 2.87 -4.51
C ALA A 9 -7.08 3.14 -3.65
N ARG A 10 -8.15 2.40 -3.94
CA ARG A 10 -9.49 2.55 -3.36
C ARG A 10 -10.10 1.24 -2.86
N THR A 11 -9.31 0.17 -2.81
CA THR A 11 -9.77 -1.16 -2.36
C THR A 11 -10.24 -1.08 -0.91
N HIS A 12 -11.43 -1.61 -0.63
CA HIS A 12 -12.11 -1.50 0.66
C HIS A 12 -12.22 -0.07 1.20
N ASN A 13 -11.47 0.25 2.27
CA ASN A 13 -11.52 1.54 2.94
C ASN A 13 -10.36 2.47 2.58
N LEU A 14 -9.54 2.11 1.58
CA LEU A 14 -8.47 2.97 1.09
C LEU A 14 -9.06 4.24 0.45
N LYS A 15 -8.55 5.41 0.85
CA LYS A 15 -9.10 6.71 0.47
C LYS A 15 -8.38 7.32 -0.73
N ASN A 16 -8.40 6.61 -1.87
CA ASN A 16 -7.75 7.07 -3.11
C ASN A 16 -6.27 7.42 -2.91
N ILE A 17 -5.52 6.50 -2.29
CA ILE A 17 -4.14 6.78 -1.88
C ILE A 17 -3.15 6.58 -3.04
N ASN A 18 -2.11 7.40 -3.04
CA ASN A 18 -0.98 7.29 -3.96
C ASN A 18 0.27 6.96 -3.13
N LEU A 19 1.04 5.95 -3.51
CA LEU A 19 2.31 5.65 -2.86
C LEU A 19 3.34 5.08 -3.84
N THR A 20 4.61 5.19 -3.45
CA THR A 20 5.74 4.63 -4.18
C THR A 20 6.53 3.75 -3.23
N ILE A 21 6.76 2.50 -3.61
CA ILE A 21 7.48 1.50 -2.83
C ILE A 21 8.78 1.16 -3.56
N PRO A 22 9.95 1.30 -2.93
CA PRO A 22 11.20 0.87 -3.55
C PRO A 22 11.22 -0.65 -3.66
N ARG A 23 11.62 -1.18 -4.83
CA ARG A 23 11.81 -2.63 -5.00
C ARG A 23 13.06 -3.11 -4.27
N ASP A 24 13.11 -4.42 -4.03
CA ASP A 24 14.27 -5.11 -3.42
C ASP A 24 14.63 -4.60 -2.02
N LYS A 25 13.61 -4.18 -1.27
CA LYS A 25 13.70 -3.75 0.12
C LYS A 25 12.71 -4.51 0.98
N LEU A 26 13.07 -4.73 2.24
CA LEU A 26 12.12 -5.16 3.26
C LEU A 26 11.26 -3.95 3.66
N ILE A 27 9.96 -4.02 3.34
CA ILE A 27 9.00 -2.95 3.63
C ILE A 27 8.02 -3.44 4.69
N VAL A 28 7.80 -2.61 5.72
CA VAL A 28 6.86 -2.89 6.80
C VAL A 28 5.68 -1.94 6.71
N ILE A 29 4.48 -2.48 6.56
CA ILE A 29 3.23 -1.71 6.58
C ILE A 29 2.61 -1.85 7.99
N THR A 30 2.49 -0.74 8.71
CA THR A 30 1.99 -0.69 10.10
C THR A 30 0.88 0.35 10.28
N GLY A 31 0.22 0.33 11.45
CA GLY A 31 -0.94 1.16 11.77
C GLY A 31 -2.04 0.41 12.55
N LEU A 32 -2.98 1.18 13.11
CA LEU A 32 -4.09 0.68 13.93
C LEU A 32 -4.96 -0.37 13.20
N SER A 33 -5.65 -1.23 13.96
CA SER A 33 -6.61 -2.16 13.35
C SER A 33 -7.66 -1.42 12.51
N GLY A 34 -8.01 -1.96 11.35
CA GLY A 34 -8.93 -1.33 10.41
C GLY A 34 -8.35 -0.16 9.59
N SER A 35 -7.07 0.20 9.71
CA SER A 35 -6.49 1.33 8.97
C SER A 35 -6.26 1.12 7.46
N GLY A 36 -6.59 -0.08 6.93
CA GLY A 36 -6.40 -0.41 5.51
C GLY A 36 -5.06 -1.06 5.14
N LYS A 37 -4.25 -1.48 6.14
CA LYS A 37 -2.95 -2.15 5.89
C LYS A 37 -3.09 -3.39 5.02
N SER A 38 -3.99 -4.32 5.41
CA SER A 38 -4.19 -5.57 4.67
C SER A 38 -4.76 -5.29 3.29
N SER A 39 -5.68 -4.32 3.17
CA SER A 39 -6.22 -3.88 1.89
C SER A 39 -5.14 -3.35 0.94
N LEU A 40 -4.15 -2.64 1.47
CA LEU A 40 -3.00 -2.20 0.68
C LEU A 40 -2.02 -3.35 0.38
N ALA A 41 -1.68 -4.16 1.38
CA ALA A 41 -0.61 -5.15 1.29
C ALA A 41 -0.98 -6.42 0.51
N PHE A 42 -2.24 -6.85 0.56
CA PHE A 42 -2.70 -8.13 0.02
C PHE A 42 -3.74 -7.96 -1.09
N ASP A 43 -4.64 -6.97 -0.96
CA ASP A 43 -5.74 -6.81 -1.91
C ASP A 43 -5.44 -5.77 -3.02
N THR A 44 -4.32 -5.05 -2.93
CA THR A 44 -3.95 -3.98 -3.89
C THR A 44 -2.57 -4.18 -4.50
N LEU A 45 -1.56 -4.55 -3.68
CA LEU A 45 -0.17 -4.75 -4.11
C LEU A 45 0.07 -6.14 -4.72
#